data_AF-A0A5C7YY20-F1
#
_entry.id   AF-A0A5C7YY20-F1
#
_cell.length_a   1.000
_cell.length_b   1.000
_cell.length_c   1.000
_cell.angle_alpha   90.00
_cell.angle_beta   90.00
_cell.angle_gamma   90.00
#
_symmetry.space_group_name_H-M   'P 1'
#
loop_
_entity.id
_entity.type
_entity.pdbx_description
1 polymer ?
#
loop_
_entity_poly.entity_id
_entity_poly.type
_entity_poly.pdbx_seq_one_letter_code
_entity_poly.pdbx_strand_id
1 'polypeptide(L)'
;MPNQKILALDNLSLQEMDPDAELIPLMTPEDEEEMNNEALPEDIAILPLRNTVLFPGVVIPITAGRDKSIKLINDANAKGKIIGVVAQIDENVEEPTPNDVHHIGTVARIMRVLKMPDGNTTVILQGKKRFEIENFTQEEPYLRATIKEVAEERPDVKNVEFKAIVESIK
;
A
#
# COMPACT_ATOMS: atom_id res chain seq x y z
N MET A 1 27.00 -19.31 24.55
CA MET A 1 27.16 -19.22 23.08
C MET A 1 25.87 -19.69 22.44
N PRO A 2 25.17 -18.83 21.66
CA PRO A 2 23.85 -19.12 21.12
C PRO A 2 23.97 -19.92 19.82
N ASN A 3 23.12 -20.94 19.67
CA ASN A 3 23.01 -21.74 18.44
C ASN A 3 21.70 -21.36 17.74
N GLN A 4 21.80 -20.58 16.67
CA GLN A 4 20.67 -20.18 15.85
C GLN A 4 20.16 -21.39 15.06
N LYS A 5 18.93 -21.83 15.36
CA LYS A 5 18.19 -22.73 14.47
C LYS A 5 17.47 -21.88 13.43
N ILE A 6 17.92 -22.00 12.20
CA ILE A 6 17.24 -21.57 10.97
C ILE A 6 15.90 -22.31 10.92
N LEU A 7 14.78 -21.60 11.07
CA LEU A 7 13.46 -22.14 10.83
C LEU A 7 13.15 -21.96 9.34
N ALA A 8 13.00 -23.09 8.67
CA ALA A 8 12.64 -23.21 7.26
C ALA A 8 11.24 -22.62 7.03
N LEU A 9 11.16 -21.72 6.04
CA LEU A 9 9.96 -21.03 5.56
C LEU A 9 9.09 -21.89 4.62
N ASP A 10 9.36 -23.20 4.53
CA ASP A 10 8.89 -24.06 3.43
C ASP A 10 7.61 -24.85 3.74
N ASN A 11 6.77 -24.43 4.69
CA ASN A 11 5.54 -25.17 4.98
C ASN A 11 4.29 -24.32 5.19
N LEU A 12 4.11 -23.29 4.35
CA LEU A 12 2.79 -22.75 4.05
C LEU A 12 2.12 -23.61 2.97
N SER A 13 1.95 -24.88 3.29
CA SER A 13 0.98 -25.74 2.60
C SER A 13 -0.40 -25.16 2.87
N LEU A 14 -1.18 -24.96 1.80
CA LEU A 14 -2.61 -24.68 1.84
C LEU A 14 -3.32 -25.71 2.75
N GLN A 15 -3.39 -25.42 4.04
CA GLN A 15 -4.31 -26.07 4.97
C GLN A 15 -5.64 -25.37 4.82
N GLU A 16 -6.66 -26.18 4.59
CA GLU A 16 -8.07 -25.86 4.55
C GLU A 16 -8.39 -24.73 5.55
N MET A 17 -9.01 -23.66 5.06
CA MET A 17 -9.39 -22.53 5.89
C MET A 17 -10.40 -23.03 6.94
N ASP A 18 -9.94 -23.13 8.19
CA ASP A 18 -10.77 -23.47 9.33
C ASP A 18 -11.90 -22.42 9.43
N PRO A 19 -13.18 -22.80 9.34
CA PRO A 19 -14.30 -21.85 9.44
C PRO A 19 -14.37 -21.17 10.82
N ASP A 20 -13.71 -21.72 11.83
CA ASP A 20 -13.55 -21.15 13.17
C ASP A 20 -12.19 -20.44 13.36
N ALA A 21 -11.43 -20.22 12.28
CA ALA A 21 -10.22 -19.40 12.35
C ALA A 21 -10.61 -18.00 12.83
N GLU A 22 -10.29 -17.70 14.10
CA GLU A 22 -10.27 -16.33 14.61
C GLU A 22 -9.45 -15.50 13.63
N LEU A 23 -10.13 -14.66 12.85
CA LEU A 23 -9.50 -13.72 11.94
C LEU A 23 -8.54 -12.90 12.81
N ILE A 24 -7.23 -13.13 12.66
CA ILE A 24 -6.24 -12.31 13.33
C ILE A 24 -6.38 -10.94 12.68
N PRO A 25 -6.92 -9.94 13.39
CA PRO A 25 -7.01 -8.62 12.82
C PRO A 25 -5.57 -8.14 12.66
N LEU A 26 -5.18 -7.83 11.41
CA LEU A 26 -3.83 -7.35 11.10
C LEU A 26 -3.54 -5.99 11.76
N MET A 27 -4.58 -5.31 12.26
CA MET A 27 -4.55 -4.02 12.92
C MET A 27 -5.52 -4.01 14.09
N THR A 28 -5.16 -3.32 15.18
CA THR A 28 -6.11 -3.05 16.25
C THR A 28 -7.05 -1.90 15.86
N PRO A 29 -8.24 -1.77 16.47
CA PRO A 29 -9.12 -0.61 16.23
C PRO A 29 -8.44 0.73 16.50
N GLU A 30 -7.52 0.76 17.47
CA GLU A 30 -6.69 1.94 17.79
C GLU A 30 -5.75 2.29 16.62
N ASP A 31 -5.09 1.29 16.02
CA ASP A 31 -4.23 1.49 14.84
C ASP A 31 -5.04 2.01 13.63
N GLU A 32 -6.28 1.56 13.47
CA GLU A 32 -7.18 2.05 12.42
C GLU A 32 -7.53 3.53 12.66
N GLU A 33 -7.91 3.91 13.88
CA GLU A 33 -8.22 5.30 14.23
C GLU A 33 -7.03 6.25 14.03
N GLU A 34 -5.82 5.85 14.44
CA GLU A 34 -4.61 6.63 14.20
C GLU A 34 -4.36 6.82 12.70
N MET A 35 -4.50 5.75 11.92
CA MET A 35 -4.34 5.79 10.47
C MET A 35 -5.37 6.70 9.80
N ASN A 36 -6.58 6.82 10.36
CA ASN A 36 -7.64 7.70 9.85
C ASN A 36 -7.42 9.17 10.21
N ASN A 37 -6.69 9.46 11.29
CA ASN A 37 -6.43 10.84 11.72
C ASN A 37 -5.13 11.42 11.14
N GLU A 38 -4.31 10.59 10.48
CA GLU A 38 -3.05 11.04 9.88
C GLU A 38 -3.32 11.98 8.69
N ALA A 39 -2.70 13.17 8.72
CA ALA A 39 -2.80 14.14 7.65
C ALA A 39 -2.01 13.67 6.42
N LEU A 40 -2.61 13.81 5.23
CA LEU A 40 -1.92 13.51 3.98
C LEU A 40 -0.93 14.62 3.62
N PRO A 41 0.24 14.26 3.05
CA PRO A 41 1.13 15.26 2.48
C PRO A 41 0.48 15.93 1.26
N GLU A 42 0.72 17.23 1.08
CA GLU A 42 0.17 17.96 -0.07
C GLU A 42 0.74 17.48 -1.41
N ASP A 43 2.05 17.19 -1.46
CA ASP A 43 2.74 16.68 -2.64
C ASP A 43 3.52 15.39 -2.31
N ILE A 44 3.36 14.37 -3.15
CA ILE A 44 3.89 13.03 -2.90
C ILE A 44 4.51 12.43 -4.17
N ALA A 45 5.53 11.59 -3.99
CA ALA A 45 6.09 10.80 -5.08
C ALA A 45 5.15 9.62 -5.40
N ILE A 46 4.83 9.43 -6.68
CA ILE A 46 3.87 8.45 -7.16
C ILE A 46 4.62 7.26 -7.76
N LEU A 47 4.39 6.08 -7.20
CA LEU A 47 4.89 4.80 -7.67
C LEU A 47 3.77 4.05 -8.41
N PRO A 48 3.84 3.93 -9.75
CA PRO A 48 2.89 3.15 -10.52
C PRO A 48 3.11 1.64 -10.31
N LEU A 49 2.05 0.92 -9.91
CA LEU A 49 2.05 -0.52 -9.71
C LEU A 49 1.48 -1.23 -10.95
N ARG A 50 2.14 -2.32 -11.35
CA ARG A 50 1.71 -3.19 -12.44
C ARG A 50 0.90 -4.37 -11.88
N ASN A 51 -0.23 -4.70 -12.50
CA ASN A 51 -1.07 -5.86 -12.18
C ASN A 51 -1.46 -5.99 -10.69
N THR A 52 -1.54 -4.88 -9.96
CA THR A 52 -1.95 -4.90 -8.55
C THR A 52 -2.45 -3.52 -8.10
N VAL A 53 -3.26 -3.53 -7.04
CA VAL A 53 -3.79 -2.35 -6.35
C VAL A 53 -3.52 -2.52 -4.87
N LEU A 54 -3.04 -1.47 -4.21
CA LEU A 54 -2.86 -1.47 -2.75
C LEU A 54 -4.07 -0.84 -2.07
N PHE A 55 -4.59 -1.52 -1.05
CA PHE A 55 -5.67 -1.02 -0.19
C PHE A 55 -5.13 -0.54 1.17
N PRO A 56 -5.84 0.37 1.86
CA PRO A 56 -5.57 0.70 3.27
C PRO A 56 -5.46 -0.55 4.16
N GLY A 57 -4.54 -0.52 5.12
CA GLY A 57 -4.30 -1.63 6.07
C GLY A 57 -3.55 -2.84 5.50
N VAL A 58 -3.53 -3.01 4.18
CA VAL A 58 -2.87 -4.15 3.53
C VAL A 58 -1.35 -3.96 3.48
N VAL A 59 -0.61 -5.05 3.72
CA VAL A 59 0.85 -5.10 3.58
C VAL A 59 1.23 -6.05 2.45
N ILE A 60 1.94 -5.57 1.43
CA ILE A 60 2.41 -6.39 0.30
C ILE A 60 3.87 -6.11 -0.06
N PRO A 61 4.63 -7.13 -0.50
CA PRO A 61 5.92 -6.94 -1.14
C PRO A 61 5.74 -6.53 -2.61
N ILE A 62 6.45 -5.50 -3.05
CA ILE A 62 6.52 -5.04 -4.44
C ILE A 62 7.97 -5.07 -4.91
N THR A 63 8.23 -5.70 -6.05
CA THR A 63 9.56 -5.68 -6.69
C THR A 63 9.63 -4.57 -7.73
N ALA A 64 10.59 -3.67 -7.57
CA ALA A 64 10.91 -2.61 -8.51
C ALA A 64 12.20 -2.94 -9.27
N GLY A 65 12.10 -3.02 -10.60
CA GLY A 65 13.24 -3.18 -11.50
C GLY A 65 13.53 -1.98 -12.41
N ARG A 66 12.62 -1.00 -12.48
CA ARG A 66 12.78 0.22 -13.30
C ARG A 66 13.61 1.26 -12.54
N ASP A 67 14.53 1.92 -13.23
CA ASP A 67 15.41 2.92 -12.63
C ASP A 67 14.64 4.05 -11.94
N LYS A 68 13.55 4.55 -12.56
CA LYS A 68 12.68 5.58 -12.00
C LYS A 68 12.04 5.12 -10.67
N SER A 69 11.55 3.88 -10.62
CA SER A 69 10.95 3.30 -9.41
C SER A 69 11.98 3.07 -8.30
N ILE A 70 13.16 2.55 -8.64
CA ILE A 70 14.25 2.34 -7.68
C ILE A 70 14.72 3.68 -7.11
N LYS A 71 14.84 4.71 -7.95
CA LYS A 71 15.20 6.06 -7.52
C LYS A 71 14.15 6.66 -6.58
N LEU A 72 12.87 6.58 -6.93
CA LEU A 72 11.75 7.00 -6.07
C LEU A 72 11.81 6.32 -4.70
N ILE A 73 11.97 5.00 -4.66
CA ILE A 73 12.01 4.22 -3.41
C ILE A 73 13.18 4.68 -2.54
N ASN A 74 14.37 4.86 -3.12
CA ASN A 74 15.54 5.32 -2.36
C ASN A 74 15.34 6.74 -1.81
N ASP A 75 14.85 7.66 -2.63
CA ASP A 75 14.63 9.06 -2.24
C ASP A 75 13.54 9.17 -1.16
N ALA A 76 12.47 8.39 -1.27
CA ALA A 76 11.41 8.34 -0.28
C ALA A 76 11.87 7.70 1.04
N ASN A 77 12.66 6.62 0.96
CA ASN A 77 13.19 5.92 2.13
C ASN A 77 14.16 6.79 2.95
N ALA A 78 14.88 7.72 2.30
CA ALA A 78 15.79 8.66 2.96
C ALA A 78 15.07 9.86 3.62
N LYS A 79 13.83 10.16 3.21
CA LYS A 79 13.05 11.31 3.71
C LYS A 79 12.06 10.86 4.79
N GLY A 80 10.85 10.49 4.37
CA GLY A 80 9.71 10.22 5.26
C GLY A 80 9.15 8.81 5.15
N LYS A 81 9.68 7.96 4.26
CA LYS A 81 9.16 6.61 3.98
C LYS A 81 7.69 6.58 3.56
N ILE A 82 7.17 7.69 3.04
CA ILE A 82 5.78 7.81 2.57
C ILE A 82 5.83 8.03 1.05
N ILE A 83 5.00 7.28 0.33
CA ILE A 83 4.84 7.35 -1.13
C ILE A 83 3.37 7.20 -1.49
N GLY A 84 2.96 7.72 -2.64
CA GLY A 84 1.66 7.42 -3.22
C GLY A 84 1.83 6.22 -4.15
N VAL A 85 0.93 5.25 -4.07
CA VAL A 85 0.86 4.18 -5.06
C VAL A 85 -0.43 4.26 -5.85
N VAL A 86 -0.32 4.07 -7.15
CA VAL A 86 -1.45 4.06 -8.09
C VAL A 86 -1.32 2.85 -9.00
N ALA A 87 -2.44 2.31 -9.47
CA ALA A 87 -2.40 1.27 -10.49
C ALA A 87 -2.17 1.90 -11.88
N GLN A 88 -1.44 1.17 -12.72
CA GLN A 88 -1.33 1.48 -14.15
C GLN A 88 -2.63 1.09 -14.87
N ILE A 89 -2.99 1.86 -15.90
CA ILE A 89 -4.15 1.56 -16.75
C ILE A 89 -3.82 0.38 -17.67
N ASP A 90 -2.67 0.42 -18.33
CA ASP A 90 -2.14 -0.69 -19.13
C ASP A 90 -0.83 -1.18 -18.53
N GLU A 91 -0.81 -2.46 -18.15
CA GLU A 91 0.34 -3.10 -17.53
C GLU A 91 1.54 -3.29 -18.50
N ASN A 92 1.31 -3.15 -19.80
CA ASN A 92 2.36 -3.28 -20.81
C ASN A 92 3.20 -2.01 -20.96
N VAL A 93 2.79 -0.90 -20.35
CA VAL A 93 3.54 0.36 -20.39
C VAL A 93 4.77 0.28 -19.49
N GLU A 94 5.95 0.31 -20.11
CA GLU A 94 7.23 0.24 -19.40
C GLU A 94 7.59 1.53 -18.66
N GLU A 95 7.23 2.69 -19.20
CA GLU A 95 7.44 3.98 -18.54
C GLU A 95 6.12 4.75 -18.45
N PRO A 96 5.34 4.56 -17.36
CA PRO A 96 4.04 5.19 -17.21
C PRO A 96 4.17 6.70 -17.10
N THR A 97 3.41 7.40 -17.95
CA THR A 97 3.23 8.85 -17.89
C THR A 97 2.02 9.19 -17.01
N PRO A 98 1.76 10.49 -16.73
CA PRO A 98 0.53 10.92 -16.06
C PRO A 98 -0.77 10.36 -16.65
N ASN A 99 -0.81 10.09 -17.95
CA ASN A 99 -2.01 9.59 -18.64
C ASN A 99 -2.17 8.06 -18.54
N ASP A 100 -1.15 7.35 -18.05
CA ASP A 100 -1.12 5.87 -18.01
C ASP A 100 -1.42 5.31 -16.63
N VAL A 101 -1.82 6.16 -15.68
CA VAL A 101 -2.11 5.79 -14.30
C VAL A 101 -3.51 6.20 -13.86
N HIS A 102 -4.07 5.45 -12.93
CA HIS A 102 -5.31 5.85 -12.27
C HIS A 102 -5.08 7.03 -11.33
N HIS A 103 -6.06 7.92 -11.25
CA HIS A 103 -6.00 9.10 -10.39
C HIS A 103 -6.29 8.78 -8.93
N ILE A 104 -6.98 7.67 -8.64
CA ILE A 104 -7.22 7.21 -7.28
C ILE A 104 -6.13 6.22 -6.90
N GLY A 105 -5.50 6.48 -5.77
CA GLY A 105 -4.41 5.67 -5.22
C GLY A 105 -4.51 5.50 -3.72
N THR A 106 -3.47 4.89 -3.16
CA THR A 106 -3.31 4.69 -1.72
C THR A 106 -1.98 5.24 -1.28
N VAL A 107 -1.98 6.08 -0.24
CA VAL A 107 -0.76 6.49 0.44
C VAL A 107 -0.20 5.26 1.14
N ALA A 108 1.07 5.00 0.92
CA ALA A 108 1.75 3.82 1.43
C ALA A 108 2.99 4.20 2.22
N ARG A 109 3.24 3.45 3.29
CA ARG A 109 4.46 3.53 4.07
C ARG A 109 5.43 2.43 3.67
N ILE A 110 6.68 2.81 3.41
CA ILE A 110 7.79 1.89 3.20
C ILE A 110 8.18 1.29 4.55
N MET A 111 7.89 0.00 4.72
CA MET A 111 8.25 -0.76 5.92
C MET A 111 9.70 -1.21 5.86
N ARG A 112 10.11 -1.81 4.74
CA ARG A 112 11.47 -2.31 4.51
C ARG A 112 11.82 -2.26 3.03
N VAL A 113 13.10 -2.09 2.76
CA VAL A 113 13.69 -2.16 1.41
C VAL A 113 14.74 -3.25 1.42
N LEU A 114 14.64 -4.20 0.49
CA LEU A 114 15.52 -5.34 0.32
C LEU A 114 16.15 -5.23 -1.06
N LYS A 115 17.48 -5.12 -1.11
CA LYS A 115 18.23 -5.15 -2.37
C LYS A 115 18.52 -6.60 -2.71
N MET A 116 18.01 -7.04 -3.86
CA MET A 116 18.22 -8.39 -4.35
C MET A 116 19.57 -8.47 -5.10
N PRO A 117 20.23 -9.64 -5.12
CA PRO A 117 21.53 -9.80 -5.78
C PRO A 117 21.48 -9.67 -7.31
N ASP A 118 20.29 -9.74 -7.91
CA ASP A 118 20.01 -9.55 -9.33
C ASP A 118 19.94 -8.07 -9.75
N GLY A 119 20.03 -7.14 -8.79
CA GLY A 119 19.90 -5.69 -9.03
C GLY A 119 18.50 -5.14 -8.80
N ASN A 120 17.49 -6.00 -8.62
CA ASN A 120 16.13 -5.56 -8.31
C ASN A 120 16.02 -5.11 -6.85
N THR A 121 15.04 -4.24 -6.57
CA THR A 121 14.75 -3.80 -5.21
C THR A 121 13.34 -4.24 -4.82
N THR A 122 13.23 -5.10 -3.80
CA THR A 122 11.93 -5.47 -3.22
C THR A 122 11.62 -4.56 -2.04
N VAL A 123 10.48 -3.87 -2.09
CA VAL A 123 10.00 -2.99 -1.03
C VAL A 123 8.75 -3.59 -0.40
N ILE A 124 8.68 -3.61 0.93
CA ILE A 124 7.49 -3.99 1.67
C ILE A 124 6.71 -2.71 1.96
N LEU A 125 5.50 -2.62 1.43
CA LEU A 125 4.62 -1.45 1.56
C LEU A 125 3.42 -1.77 2.44
N GLN A 126 3.04 -0.83 3.31
CA GLN A 126 1.78 -0.85 4.04
C GLN A 126 0.87 0.28 3.52
N GLY A 127 -0.32 -0.07 3.04
CA GLY A 127 -1.33 0.92 2.66
C GLY A 127 -1.88 1.66 3.89
N LYS A 128 -2.10 2.97 3.76
CA LYS A 128 -2.57 3.84 4.84
C LYS A 128 -3.92 4.44 4.54
N LYS A 129 -4.01 5.31 3.54
CA LYS A 129 -5.23 6.06 3.21
C LYS A 129 -5.41 6.18 1.72
N ARG A 130 -6.67 6.28 1.27
CA ARG A 130 -6.98 6.56 -0.14
C ARG A 130 -6.77 8.05 -0.43
N PHE A 131 -6.30 8.34 -1.63
CA PHE A 131 -6.16 9.70 -2.13
C PHE A 131 -6.58 9.78 -3.59
N GLU A 132 -6.87 10.99 -4.04
CA GLU A 132 -7.08 11.34 -5.43
C GLU A 132 -6.01 12.34 -5.87
N ILE A 133 -5.39 12.09 -7.01
CA ILE A 133 -4.45 13.00 -7.66
C ILE A 133 -5.22 14.22 -8.16
N GLU A 134 -4.81 15.41 -7.74
CA GLU A 134 -5.34 16.66 -8.27
C GLU A 134 -4.55 17.11 -9.50
N ASN A 135 -3.23 17.21 -9.38
CA ASN A 135 -2.34 17.63 -10.47
C ASN A 135 -0.98 16.95 -10.37
N PHE A 136 -0.40 16.58 -11.51
CA PHE A 136 1.00 16.15 -11.56
C PHE A 136 1.93 17.36 -11.50
N THR A 137 2.86 17.37 -10.56
CA THR A 137 3.82 18.45 -10.32
C THR A 137 5.17 18.19 -10.98
N GLN A 138 5.44 16.92 -11.32
CA GLN A 138 6.72 16.47 -11.87
C GLN A 138 6.55 15.13 -12.60
N GLU A 139 7.26 14.95 -13.71
CA GLU A 139 7.36 13.65 -14.40
C GLU A 139 8.74 12.99 -14.25
N GLU A 140 9.82 13.78 -14.28
CA GLU A 140 11.19 13.31 -14.17
C GLU A 140 11.84 13.81 -12.86
N PRO A 141 12.62 12.98 -12.13
CA PRO A 141 13.05 11.62 -12.49
C PRO A 141 12.03 10.51 -12.16
N TYR A 142 10.88 10.87 -11.63
CA TYR A 142 9.72 10.02 -11.37
C TYR A 142 8.50 10.94 -11.13
N LEU A 143 7.30 10.36 -11.24
CA LEU A 143 6.05 11.08 -11.07
C LEU A 143 5.91 11.67 -9.66
N ARG A 144 5.49 12.93 -9.57
CA ARG A 144 4.99 13.55 -8.35
C ARG A 144 3.67 14.24 -8.62
N ALA A 145 2.82 14.29 -7.60
CA ALA A 145 1.52 14.90 -7.72
C ALA A 145 1.07 15.53 -6.41
N THR A 146 0.24 16.57 -6.53
CA THR A 146 -0.58 17.02 -5.42
C THR A 146 -1.77 16.08 -5.22
N ILE A 147 -2.10 15.80 -3.96
CA ILE A 147 -3.12 14.81 -3.61
C ILE A 147 -4.12 15.39 -2.62
N LYS A 148 -5.37 14.91 -2.72
CA LYS A 148 -6.42 15.16 -1.74
C LYS A 148 -6.93 13.84 -1.16
N GLU A 149 -7.37 13.88 0.10
CA GLU A 149 -7.95 12.71 0.75
C GLU A 149 -9.29 12.33 0.12
N VAL A 150 -9.49 11.03 -0.11
CA VAL A 150 -10.79 10.49 -0.51
C VAL A 150 -11.49 9.99 0.75
N ALA A 151 -12.49 10.75 1.22
CA ALA A 151 -13.25 10.41 2.41
C ALA A 151 -13.89 9.02 2.28
N GLU A 152 -13.75 8.21 3.32
CA GLU A 152 -14.53 6.99 3.47
C GLU A 152 -15.89 7.33 4.05
N GLU A 153 -16.95 6.94 3.33
CA GLU A 153 -18.29 6.94 3.90
C GLU A 153 -18.39 5.80 4.91
N ARG A 154 -18.35 6.16 6.19
CA ARG A 154 -18.58 5.21 7.28
C ARG A 154 -20.01 5.37 7.79
N PRO A 155 -20.75 4.27 7.96
CA PRO A 155 -22.05 4.35 8.60
C PRO A 155 -21.88 4.90 10.02
N ASP A 156 -22.84 5.72 10.46
CA ASP A 156 -22.88 6.19 11.84
C ASP A 156 -22.81 4.99 12.79
N VAL A 157 -22.00 5.10 13.85
CA VAL A 157 -21.86 4.08 14.90
C VAL A 157 -23.23 3.71 15.50
N LYS A 158 -24.20 4.63 15.45
CA LYS A 158 -25.57 4.44 15.93
C LYS A 158 -26.55 3.95 14.85
N ASN A 159 -26.09 3.65 13.65
CA ASN A 159 -26.95 3.19 12.56
C ASN A 159 -27.48 1.78 12.85
N VAL A 160 -28.76 1.71 13.25
CA VAL A 160 -29.45 0.46 13.60
C VAL A 160 -29.57 -0.47 12.40
N GLU A 161 -29.81 0.06 11.21
CA GLU A 161 -29.91 -0.74 9.98
C GLU A 161 -28.57 -1.39 9.64
N PHE A 162 -27.48 -0.64 9.69
CA PHE A 162 -26.13 -1.18 9.48
C PHE A 162 -25.83 -2.30 10.49
N LYS A 163 -26.13 -2.09 11.78
CA LYS A 163 -25.93 -3.10 12.81
C LYS A 163 -26.74 -4.37 12.55
N ALA A 164 -28.01 -4.23 12.16
CA ALA A 164 -28.87 -5.36 11.84
C ALA A 164 -28.39 -6.15 10.62
N ILE A 165 -27.90 -5.46 9.57
CA ILE A 165 -27.31 -6.10 8.39
C ILE A 165 -26.07 -6.91 8.78
N VAL A 166 -25.15 -6.31 9.54
CA VAL A 166 -23.93 -7.00 9.99
C VAL A 166 -24.26 -8.24 10.85
N GLU A 167 -25.24 -8.14 11.74
CA GLU A 167 -25.71 -9.28 12.55
C GLU A 167 -26.36 -10.38 11.70
N SER A 168 -27.00 -10.05 10.57
CA SER A 168 -27.64 -11.03 9.68
C SER A 168 -26.66 -11.85 8.82
N ILE A 169 -25.41 -11.38 8.69
CA ILE A 169 -24.36 -12.05 7.90
C ILE A 169 -23.58 -13.07 8.77
N LYS A 170 -23.79 -13.07 10.09
CA LYS A 170 -23.22 -14.05 11.01
C LYS A 170 -23.91 -15.41 10.95
#